data_AF-A0A3B9WN14-F1
#
_entry.id   AF-A0A3B9WN14-F1
#
_cell.length_a   1.000
_cell.length_b   1.000
_cell.length_c   1.000
_cell.angle_alpha   90.00
_cell.angle_beta   90.00
_cell.angle_gamma   90.00
#
_symmetry.space_group_name_H-M   'P 1'
#
loop_
_entity.id
_entity.type
_entity.pdbx_description
1 polymer ?
#
loop_
_entity_poly.entity_id
_entity_poly.type
_entity_poly.pdbx_seq_one_letter_code
_entity_poly.pdbx_strand_id
1 'polypeptide(L)'
;LFLILVGSLTPQWKRGWYATASVVTAIIAAVLTGMLWNQMGDDKPSTLVGGALAFDRFAMFATITICVSVALVSLVVNDYLTREGEDGPEVYGLMLTAAIGGVVMVSANDLLVLFLGLETLSLSFYLLTASSRSRTQSGEAGLKYFILGGFASAFFLYGVALLFGASGTTNLQSMATVFAGEV
;
A
#
# COMPACT_ATOMS: atom_id res chain seq x y z
N LEU A 1 4.24 10.76 3.18
CA LEU A 1 5.53 11.51 3.26
C LEU A 1 5.35 13.00 3.48
N PHE A 2 4.61 13.75 2.64
CA PHE A 2 4.41 15.19 2.83
C PHE A 2 3.82 15.55 4.21
N LEU A 3 2.83 14.79 4.69
CA LEU A 3 2.25 14.98 6.03
C LEU A 3 3.26 14.83 7.17
N ILE A 4 4.20 13.88 7.06
CA ILE A 4 5.27 13.68 8.06
C ILE A 4 6.24 14.86 8.02
N LEU A 5 6.61 15.31 6.81
CA LEU A 5 7.54 16.42 6.64
C LEU A 5 6.95 17.74 7.17
N VAL A 6 5.68 18.01 6.86
CA VAL A 6 4.97 19.18 7.39
C VAL A 6 4.77 19.07 8.90
N GLY A 7 4.36 17.91 9.41
CA GLY A 7 4.19 17.68 10.84
C GLY A 7 5.51 17.76 11.64
N SER A 8 6.64 17.43 11.02
CA SER A 8 7.97 17.55 11.63
C SER A 8 8.51 18.99 11.64
N LEU A 9 8.07 19.83 10.71
CA LEU A 9 8.54 21.22 10.57
C LEU A 9 7.59 22.24 11.19
N THR A 10 6.35 21.86 11.50
CA THR A 10 5.32 22.74 12.07
C THR A 10 5.04 22.38 13.53
N PRO A 11 4.63 23.36 14.36
CA PRO A 11 4.14 23.07 15.71
C PRO A 11 3.01 22.05 15.64
N GLN A 12 2.94 21.15 16.61
CA GLN A 12 1.96 20.05 16.65
C GLN A 12 0.55 20.59 16.33
N TRP A 13 -0.04 20.09 15.26
CA TRP A 13 -1.36 20.54 14.83
C TRP A 13 -2.40 20.23 15.91
N LYS A 14 -3.47 21.02 15.95
CA LYS A 14 -4.59 20.78 16.87
C LYS A 14 -5.15 19.36 16.66
N ARG A 15 -5.68 18.77 17.74
CA ARG A 15 -6.27 17.43 17.74
C ARG A 15 -7.23 17.22 16.56
N GLY A 16 -7.14 16.05 15.93
CA GLY A 16 -8.01 15.66 14.81
C GLY A 16 -7.55 16.11 13.42
N TRP A 17 -6.67 17.10 13.29
CA TRP A 17 -6.34 17.63 11.96
C TRP A 17 -5.58 16.62 11.08
N TYR A 18 -4.70 15.81 11.67
CA TYR A 18 -3.99 14.75 10.91
C TYR A 18 -4.95 13.71 10.34
N ALA A 19 -5.97 13.32 11.11
CA ALA A 19 -7.02 12.42 10.66
C ALA A 19 -7.86 13.04 9.56
N THR A 20 -8.24 14.31 9.68
CA THR A 20 -8.97 15.00 8.60
C THR A 20 -8.16 15.07 7.32
N ALA A 21 -6.84 15.33 7.41
CA ALA A 21 -5.98 15.39 6.25
C ALA A 21 -5.83 14.02 5.56
N SER A 22 -5.69 12.92 6.31
CA SER A 22 -5.62 11.58 5.74
C SER A 22 -6.95 11.16 5.11
N VAL A 23 -8.08 11.47 5.75
CA VAL A 23 -9.43 11.21 5.23
C VAL A 23 -9.68 12.01 3.95
N VAL A 24 -9.38 13.31 3.93
CA VAL A 24 -9.52 14.16 2.73
C VAL A 24 -8.66 13.62 1.59
N THR A 25 -7.42 13.24 1.87
CA THR A 25 -6.52 12.64 0.86
C THR A 25 -7.12 11.36 0.30
N ALA A 26 -7.63 10.47 1.15
CA ALA A 26 -8.24 9.21 0.75
C ALA A 26 -9.53 9.42 -0.07
N ILE A 27 -10.38 10.37 0.32
CA ILE A 27 -11.61 10.70 -0.42
C ILE A 27 -11.28 11.29 -1.78
N ILE A 28 -10.34 12.24 -1.86
CA ILE A 28 -9.91 12.82 -3.14
C ILE A 28 -9.36 11.72 -4.05
N ALA A 29 -8.50 10.84 -3.54
CA ALA A 29 -7.99 9.71 -4.31
C ALA A 29 -9.13 8.80 -4.81
N ALA A 30 -10.07 8.41 -3.96
CA ALA A 30 -11.21 7.57 -4.34
C ALA A 30 -12.09 8.22 -5.40
N VAL A 31 -12.36 9.52 -5.27
CA VAL A 31 -13.17 10.29 -6.24
C VAL A 31 -12.43 10.38 -7.58
N LEU A 32 -11.14 10.68 -7.58
CA LEU A 32 -10.33 10.72 -8.81
C LEU A 32 -10.29 9.35 -9.48
N THR A 33 -10.09 8.26 -8.73
CA THR A 33 -10.16 6.89 -9.27
C THR A 33 -11.55 6.60 -9.83
N GLY A 34 -12.62 7.01 -9.15
CA GLY A 34 -13.99 6.85 -9.63
C GLY A 34 -14.30 7.67 -10.90
N MET A 35 -13.73 8.87 -11.04
CA MET A 35 -13.85 9.67 -12.27
C MET A 35 -13.12 9.02 -13.45
N LEU A 36 -11.97 8.41 -13.18
CA LEU A 36 -11.18 7.68 -14.17
C LEU A 36 -11.84 6.35 -14.58
N TRP A 37 -12.73 5.79 -13.76
CA TRP A 37 -13.47 4.55 -14.05
C TRP A 37 -14.19 4.58 -15.39
N ASN A 38 -14.88 5.68 -15.69
CA ASN A 38 -15.65 5.83 -16.93
C ASN A 38 -14.76 6.04 -18.17
N GLN A 39 -13.46 6.29 -17.99
CA GLN A 39 -12.51 6.44 -19.09
C GLN A 39 -11.86 5.11 -19.48
N MET A 40 -12.05 4.04 -18.69
CA MET A 40 -11.57 2.70 -19.02
C MET A 40 -12.57 1.97 -19.92
N GLY A 41 -12.29 2.02 -21.23
CA GLY A 41 -12.99 1.20 -22.22
C GLY A 41 -12.72 -0.29 -22.05
N ASP A 42 -13.68 -1.13 -22.45
CA ASP A 42 -13.64 -2.59 -22.29
C ASP A 42 -12.50 -3.29 -23.05
N ASP A 43 -11.91 -2.65 -24.07
CA ASP A 43 -11.12 -3.39 -25.06
C ASP A 43 -9.63 -3.56 -24.75
N LYS A 44 -8.97 -2.74 -23.91
CA LYS A 44 -7.56 -2.95 -23.49
C LYS A 44 -7.24 -2.30 -22.13
N PRO A 45 -6.57 -3.01 -21.19
CA PRO A 45 -6.06 -2.39 -19.97
C PRO A 45 -5.05 -1.29 -20.32
N SER A 46 -5.15 -0.14 -19.66
CA SER A 46 -4.19 0.94 -19.83
C SER A 46 -2.90 0.54 -19.14
N THR A 47 -1.89 0.15 -19.91
CA THR A 47 -0.58 -0.19 -19.36
C THR A 47 0.31 1.05 -19.28
N LEU A 48 1.06 1.13 -18.18
CA LEU A 48 2.04 2.19 -17.93
C LEU A 48 3.39 1.55 -17.64
N VAL A 49 4.46 2.34 -17.80
CA VAL A 49 5.85 1.91 -17.51
C VAL A 49 6.21 0.63 -18.27
N GLY A 50 6.05 0.65 -19.60
CA GLY A 50 6.44 -0.48 -20.46
C GLY A 50 5.66 -1.78 -20.21
N GLY A 51 4.47 -1.72 -19.61
CA GLY A 51 3.65 -2.91 -19.31
C GLY A 51 3.71 -3.40 -17.88
N ALA A 52 4.54 -2.80 -17.02
CA ALA A 52 4.73 -3.25 -15.64
C ALA A 52 3.58 -2.86 -14.69
N LEU A 53 2.85 -1.80 -15.02
CA LEU A 53 1.60 -1.43 -14.34
C LEU A 53 0.43 -1.57 -15.31
N ALA A 54 -0.64 -2.22 -14.87
CA ALA A 54 -1.88 -2.33 -15.61
C ALA A 54 -3.01 -1.72 -14.78
N PHE A 55 -3.68 -0.73 -15.36
CA PHE A 55 -4.85 -0.13 -14.76
C PHE A 55 -6.08 -0.66 -15.47
N ASP A 56 -6.82 -1.51 -14.76
CA ASP A 56 -8.09 -2.09 -15.18
C ASP A 56 -9.18 -1.83 -14.12
N ARG A 57 -10.40 -2.31 -14.40
CA ARG A 57 -11.54 -2.16 -13.48
C ARG A 57 -11.29 -2.83 -12.14
N PHE A 58 -10.52 -3.92 -12.09
CA PHE A 58 -10.19 -4.60 -10.85
C PHE A 58 -9.25 -3.75 -9.98
N ALA A 59 -8.16 -3.25 -10.56
CA ALA A 59 -7.20 -2.38 -9.89
C ALA A 59 -7.87 -1.10 -9.37
N MET A 60 -8.79 -0.51 -10.15
CA MET A 60 -9.56 0.64 -9.69
C MET A 60 -10.49 0.32 -8.53
N PHE A 61 -11.21 -0.80 -8.59
CA PHE A 61 -12.11 -1.22 -7.52
C PHE A 61 -11.34 -1.49 -6.22
N ALA A 62 -10.20 -2.19 -6.33
CA ALA A 62 -9.32 -2.46 -5.20
C ALA A 62 -8.73 -1.16 -4.64
N THR A 63 -8.33 -0.22 -5.50
CA THR A 63 -7.85 1.12 -5.09
C THR A 63 -8.90 1.89 -4.30
N ILE A 64 -10.15 1.93 -4.78
CA ILE A 64 -11.26 2.57 -4.06
C ILE A 64 -11.47 1.90 -2.70
N THR A 65 -11.42 0.57 -2.63
CA THR A 65 -11.55 -0.20 -1.38
C THR A 65 -10.43 0.15 -0.39
N ILE A 66 -9.19 0.29 -0.86
CA ILE A 66 -8.05 0.73 -0.04
C ILE A 66 -8.29 2.15 0.49
N CYS A 67 -8.71 3.08 -0.37
CA CYS A 67 -9.02 4.46 0.05
C CYS A 67 -10.12 4.52 1.11
N VAL A 68 -11.21 3.77 0.93
CA VAL A 68 -12.30 3.69 1.92
C VAL A 68 -11.79 3.11 3.24
N SER A 69 -10.95 2.08 3.18
CA SER A 69 -10.33 1.48 4.37
C SER A 69 -9.47 2.49 5.12
N VAL A 70 -8.62 3.26 4.43
CA VAL A 70 -7.79 4.31 5.03
C VAL A 70 -8.65 5.39 5.67
N ALA A 71 -9.74 5.81 5.02
CA ALA A 71 -10.65 6.81 5.56
C ALA A 71 -11.31 6.32 6.86
N LEU A 72 -11.86 5.10 6.86
CA LEU A 72 -12.51 4.52 8.04
C LEU A 72 -11.52 4.29 9.19
N VAL A 73 -10.35 3.70 8.91
CA VAL A 73 -9.33 3.45 9.93
C VAL A 73 -8.80 4.76 10.50
N SER A 74 -8.62 5.81 9.68
CA SER A 74 -8.20 7.13 10.17
C SER A 74 -9.17 7.74 11.17
N LEU A 75 -10.48 7.53 10.97
CA LEU A 75 -11.50 8.01 11.91
C LEU A 75 -11.45 7.25 13.25
N VAL A 76 -11.26 5.94 13.21
CA VAL A 76 -11.19 5.08 14.41
C VAL A 76 -9.89 5.34 15.19
N VAL A 77 -8.76 5.41 14.50
CA VAL A 77 -7.43 5.59 15.10
C VAL A 77 -7.31 6.95 15.77
N ASN A 78 -8.00 7.98 15.27
CA ASN A 78 -7.95 9.31 15.88
C ASN A 78 -8.42 9.34 17.33
N ASP A 79 -9.56 8.69 17.62
CA ASP A 79 -10.07 8.61 19.00
C ASP A 79 -9.10 7.83 19.90
N TYR A 80 -8.55 6.72 19.38
CA TYR A 80 -7.57 5.90 20.09
C TYR A 80 -6.30 6.68 20.46
N LEU A 81 -5.66 7.34 19.49
CA LEU A 81 -4.40 8.07 19.71
C LEU A 81 -4.58 9.24 20.67
N THR A 82 -5.70 9.96 20.56
CA THR A 82 -6.00 11.07 21.47
C THR A 82 -6.25 10.59 22.90
N ARG A 83 -6.87 9.41 23.08
CA ARG A 83 -7.10 8.82 24.40
C ARG A 83 -5.83 8.33 25.07
N GLU A 84 -4.90 7.75 24.29
CA GLU A 84 -3.62 7.25 24.79
C GLU A 84 -2.55 8.34 24.93
N GLY A 85 -2.84 9.57 24.46
CA GLY A 85 -1.87 10.68 24.47
C GLY A 85 -0.73 10.50 23.46
N GLU A 86 -0.92 9.63 22.46
CA GLU A 86 0.04 9.34 21.39
C GLU A 86 -0.35 10.10 20.10
N ASP A 87 -0.87 11.32 20.23
CA ASP A 87 -1.25 12.18 19.11
C ASP A 87 -0.01 12.56 18.26
N GLY A 88 0.00 12.18 16.98
CA GLY A 88 1.11 12.49 16.07
C GLY A 88 0.82 12.18 14.59
N PRO A 89 1.57 12.80 13.65
CA PRO A 89 1.41 12.58 12.20
C PRO A 89 1.91 11.22 11.71
N GLU A 90 2.71 10.50 12.50
CA GLU A 90 3.46 9.32 12.08
C GLU A 90 2.54 8.17 11.68
N VAL A 91 1.53 7.86 12.52
CA VAL A 91 0.57 6.77 12.26
C VAL A 91 -0.21 7.03 10.97
N TYR A 92 -0.69 8.27 10.77
CA TYR A 92 -1.39 8.67 9.55
C TYR A 92 -0.48 8.63 8.32
N GLY A 93 0.77 9.08 8.47
CA GLY A 93 1.77 9.03 7.42
C GLY A 93 2.11 7.60 6.99
N LEU A 94 2.25 6.69 7.95
CA LEU A 94 2.49 5.26 7.69
C LEU A 94 1.26 4.59 7.05
N MET A 95 0.04 4.90 7.51
CA MET A 95 -1.19 4.39 6.89
C MET A 95 -1.30 4.80 5.42
N LEU A 96 -1.02 6.07 5.09
CA LEU A 96 -1.02 6.55 3.71
C LEU A 96 0.11 5.92 2.88
N THR A 97 1.27 5.65 3.49
CA THR A 97 2.38 4.98 2.81
C THR A 97 2.04 3.51 2.52
N ALA A 98 1.38 2.83 3.46
CA ALA A 98 0.85 1.49 3.25
C ALA A 98 -0.18 1.46 2.12
N ALA A 99 -1.07 2.46 2.07
CA ALA A 99 -2.06 2.61 1.01
C ALA A 99 -1.42 2.77 -0.37
N ILE A 100 -0.35 3.58 -0.48
CA ILE A 100 0.41 3.71 -1.74
C ILE A 100 0.99 2.36 -2.15
N GLY A 101 1.62 1.63 -1.23
CA GLY A 101 2.12 0.27 -1.49
C GLY A 101 1.03 -0.69 -1.97
N GLY A 102 -0.13 -0.65 -1.33
CA GLY A 102 -1.31 -1.43 -1.72
C GLY A 102 -1.81 -1.08 -3.13
N VAL A 103 -1.89 0.21 -3.47
CA VAL A 103 -2.30 0.66 -4.81
C VAL A 103 -1.31 0.21 -5.89
N VAL A 104 0.00 0.30 -5.62
CA VAL A 104 1.03 -0.22 -6.53
C VAL A 104 0.88 -1.74 -6.69
N MET A 105 0.67 -2.46 -5.59
CA MET A 105 0.51 -3.92 -5.58
C MET A 105 -0.68 -4.39 -6.42
N VAL A 106 -1.86 -3.77 -6.26
CA VAL A 106 -3.07 -4.16 -7.01
C VAL A 106 -3.04 -3.76 -8.48
N SER A 107 -2.17 -2.80 -8.84
CA SER A 107 -1.98 -2.34 -10.22
C SER A 107 -0.78 -3.04 -10.90
N ALA A 108 -0.10 -3.96 -10.21
CA ALA A 108 1.11 -4.59 -10.71
C ALA A 108 0.81 -5.65 -11.78
N ASN A 109 1.48 -5.53 -12.92
CA ASN A 109 1.49 -6.52 -14.00
C ASN A 109 2.88 -7.17 -14.17
N ASP A 110 3.79 -6.91 -13.23
CA ASP A 110 5.12 -7.48 -13.16
C ASP A 110 5.39 -7.96 -11.73
N LEU A 111 5.97 -9.15 -11.58
CA LEU A 111 6.22 -9.78 -10.27
C LEU A 111 7.14 -8.94 -9.38
N LEU A 112 8.09 -8.19 -9.93
CA LEU A 112 8.96 -7.31 -9.16
C LEU A 112 8.23 -6.04 -8.69
N VAL A 113 7.32 -5.51 -9.51
CA VAL A 113 6.47 -4.38 -9.12
C VAL A 113 5.47 -4.80 -8.05
N LEU A 114 4.91 -6.00 -8.18
CA LEU A 114 4.05 -6.59 -7.16
C LEU A 114 4.80 -6.72 -5.83
N PHE A 115 6.02 -7.28 -5.87
CA PHE A 115 6.90 -7.37 -4.70
C PHE A 115 7.19 -6.00 -4.07
N LEU A 116 7.49 -4.98 -4.88
CA LEU A 116 7.77 -3.63 -4.39
C LEU A 116 6.55 -3.01 -3.68
N GLY A 117 5.34 -3.21 -4.24
CA GLY A 117 4.09 -2.78 -3.60
C GLY A 117 3.87 -3.49 -2.26
N LEU A 118 4.09 -4.81 -2.25
CA LEU A 118 3.98 -5.66 -1.05
C LEU A 118 4.96 -5.23 0.04
N GLU A 119 6.24 -5.00 -0.29
CA GLU A 119 7.26 -4.54 0.66
C GLU A 119 6.97 -3.14 1.20
N THR A 120 6.51 -2.22 0.36
CA THR A 120 6.15 -0.86 0.80
C THR A 120 4.99 -0.90 1.80
N LEU A 121 4.00 -1.75 1.54
CA LEU A 121 2.87 -1.97 2.43
C LEU A 121 3.30 -2.67 3.73
N SER A 122 4.13 -3.71 3.62
CA SER A 122 4.56 -4.52 4.77
C SER A 122 5.47 -3.74 5.72
N LEU A 123 6.45 -2.99 5.22
CA LEU A 123 7.31 -2.13 6.03
C LEU A 123 6.50 -1.08 6.80
N SER A 124 5.49 -0.50 6.15
CA SER A 124 4.58 0.44 6.80
C SER A 124 3.80 -0.23 7.94
N PHE A 125 3.34 -1.46 7.73
CA PHE A 125 2.64 -2.24 8.76
C PHE A 125 3.54 -2.67 9.91
N TYR A 126 4.80 -3.04 9.67
CA TYR A 126 5.75 -3.36 10.74
C TYR A 126 6.02 -2.15 11.64
N LEU A 127 6.11 -0.96 11.05
CA LEU A 127 6.26 0.28 11.82
C LEU A 127 4.98 0.66 12.56
N LEU A 128 3.80 0.41 11.98
CA LEU A 128 2.52 0.63 12.65
C LEU A 128 2.31 -0.29 13.85
N THR A 129 2.72 -1.57 13.77
CA THR A 129 2.62 -2.47 14.93
C THR A 129 3.61 -2.10 16.04
N ALA A 130 4.72 -1.47 15.68
CA ALA A 130 5.75 -0.94 16.59
C ALA A 130 5.52 0.52 17.03
N SER A 131 4.37 1.13 16.72
CA SER A 131 4.22 2.59 16.83
C SER A 131 4.09 3.12 18.26
N SER A 132 3.60 2.30 19.20
CA SER A 132 3.37 2.73 20.58
C SER A 132 4.70 2.72 21.35
N ARG A 133 5.15 3.89 21.82
CA ARG A 133 6.40 4.03 22.59
C ARG A 133 6.24 3.67 24.06
N SER A 134 5.00 3.72 24.55
CA SER A 134 4.65 3.49 25.95
C SER A 134 4.65 1.99 26.32
N ARG A 135 4.40 1.11 25.34
CA ARG A 135 4.23 -0.34 25.56
C ARG A 135 5.37 -1.13 24.95
N THR A 136 6.14 -1.82 25.78
CA THR A 136 7.23 -2.71 25.33
C THR A 136 6.72 -3.84 24.42
N GLN A 137 5.47 -4.28 24.62
CA GLN A 137 4.82 -5.28 23.79
C GLN A 137 4.64 -4.83 22.34
N SER A 138 4.50 -3.52 22.08
CA SER A 138 4.40 -2.98 20.71
C SER A 138 5.71 -3.18 19.95
N GLY A 139 6.85 -2.92 20.61
CA GLY A 139 8.17 -3.18 20.02
C GLY A 139 8.43 -4.67 19.75
N GLU A 140 8.07 -5.54 20.69
CA GLU A 140 8.19 -6.99 20.50
C GLU A 140 7.28 -7.51 19.38
N ALA A 141 6.03 -7.03 19.30
CA ALA A 141 5.09 -7.39 18.24
C ALA A 141 5.59 -6.92 16.86
N GLY A 142 6.10 -5.69 16.78
CA GLY A 142 6.72 -5.15 15.56
C GLY A 142 7.89 -5.99 15.08
N LEU A 143 8.81 -6.35 15.98
CA LEU A 143 9.96 -7.20 15.65
C LEU A 143 9.53 -8.60 15.19
N LYS A 144 8.57 -9.23 15.88
CA LYS A 144 8.01 -10.54 15.48
C LYS A 144 7.37 -10.47 14.09
N TYR A 145 6.60 -9.41 13.83
CA TYR A 145 5.94 -9.25 12.54
C TYR A 145 6.95 -8.98 11.42
N PHE A 146 7.97 -8.17 11.67
CA PHE A 146 9.06 -7.92 10.73
C PHE A 146 9.84 -9.19 10.37
N ILE A 147 10.21 -10.02 11.36
CA ILE A 147 10.95 -11.27 11.11
C ILE A 147 10.08 -12.26 10.32
N LEU A 148 8.84 -12.46 10.74
CA LEU A 148 7.90 -13.36 10.05
C LEU A 148 7.66 -12.89 8.61
N GLY A 149 7.47 -11.59 8.44
CA GLY A 149 7.25 -10.96 7.16
C GLY A 149 8.47 -11.05 6.24
N GLY A 150 9.66 -10.73 6.73
CA GLY A 150 10.91 -10.86 5.97
C GLY A 150 11.18 -12.30 5.51
N PHE A 151 10.83 -13.30 6.32
CA PHE A 151 10.87 -14.69 5.91
C PHE A 151 9.87 -14.98 4.78
N ALA A 152 8.61 -14.55 4.93
CA ALA A 152 7.61 -14.69 3.87
C ALA A 152 8.04 -14.03 2.55
N SER A 153 8.64 -12.83 2.62
CA SER A 153 9.19 -12.10 1.48
C SER A 153 10.34 -12.86 0.79
N ALA A 154 11.22 -13.51 1.56
CA ALA A 154 12.27 -14.34 0.99
C ALA A 154 11.70 -15.55 0.22
N PHE A 155 10.66 -16.20 0.76
CA PHE A 155 9.96 -17.28 0.06
C PHE A 155 9.27 -16.80 -1.20
N PHE A 156 8.60 -15.64 -1.13
CA PHE A 156 7.97 -15.03 -2.29
C PHE A 156 9.00 -14.75 -3.40
N LEU A 157 10.11 -14.08 -3.07
CA LEU A 157 11.14 -13.72 -4.03
C LEU A 157 11.85 -14.96 -4.61
N TYR A 158 12.04 -16.00 -3.80
CA TYR A 158 12.52 -17.29 -4.29
C TYR A 158 11.54 -17.92 -5.29
N GLY A 159 10.23 -17.86 -5.02
CA GLY A 159 9.19 -18.26 -5.96
C GLY A 159 9.23 -17.45 -7.27
N VAL A 160 9.40 -16.13 -7.19
CA VAL A 160 9.59 -15.27 -8.37
C VAL A 160 10.82 -15.69 -9.17
N ALA A 161 11.94 -16.02 -8.51
CA ALA A 161 13.15 -16.50 -9.18
C ALA A 161 12.92 -17.84 -9.91
N LEU A 162 12.15 -18.76 -9.33
CA LEU A 162 11.79 -20.02 -9.99
C LEU A 162 10.88 -19.80 -11.21
N LEU A 163 9.86 -18.93 -11.08
CA LEU A 163 8.97 -18.58 -12.20
C LEU A 163 9.73 -17.87 -13.32
N PHE A 164 10.63 -16.95 -12.98
CA PHE A 164 11.51 -16.30 -13.94
C PHE A 164 12.44 -17.32 -14.61
N GLY A 165 13.03 -18.24 -13.85
CA GLY A 165 13.87 -19.32 -14.38
C GLY A 165 13.13 -20.23 -15.37
N ALA A 166 11.84 -20.44 -15.17
CA ALA A 166 11.01 -21.26 -16.06
C ALA A 166 10.45 -20.50 -17.28
N SER A 167 10.14 -19.21 -17.15
CA SER A 167 9.45 -18.43 -18.20
C SER A 167 10.33 -17.40 -18.92
N GLY A 168 11.46 -17.01 -18.34
CA GLY A 168 12.37 -15.97 -18.86
C GLY A 168 11.85 -14.54 -18.71
N THR A 169 10.73 -14.31 -18.02
CA THR A 169 10.11 -12.98 -17.86
C THR A 169 9.54 -12.79 -16.46
N THR A 170 9.41 -11.54 -16.02
CA THR A 170 8.72 -11.17 -14.77
C THR A 170 7.34 -10.56 -15.04
N ASN A 171 7.02 -10.26 -16.30
CA ASN A 171 5.73 -9.73 -16.71
C ASN A 171 4.66 -10.83 -16.65
N LEU A 172 3.57 -10.58 -15.93
CA LEU A 172 2.51 -11.56 -15.69
C LEU A 172 1.78 -11.96 -16.99
N GLN A 173 1.51 -11.00 -17.87
CA GLN A 173 0.86 -11.27 -19.15
C GLN A 173 1.75 -12.11 -20.07
N SER A 174 3.02 -11.75 -20.24
CA SER A 174 3.98 -12.56 -21.00
C SER A 174 4.20 -13.95 -20.40
N MET A 175 4.21 -14.04 -19.07
CA MET A 175 4.37 -15.32 -18.38
C MET A 175 3.16 -16.24 -18.63
N ALA A 176 1.95 -15.68 -18.65
CA ALA A 176 0.74 -16.43 -18.95
C ALA A 176 0.77 -17.02 -20.37
N THR A 177 1.23 -16.27 -21.38
CA THR A 177 1.33 -16.77 -22.76
C THR A 177 2.36 -17.90 -22.89
N VAL A 178 3.51 -17.79 -22.20
CA VAL A 178 4.54 -18.83 -22.19
C VAL A 178 4.01 -20.14 -21.60
N PHE A 179 3.30 -20.08 -20.46
CA PHE A 179 2.76 -21.29 -19.82
C PHE A 179 1.52 -21.85 -20.51
N ALA A 180 0.78 -21.05 -21.27
CA ALA A 180 -0.30 -21.52 -22.13
C ALA A 180 0.21 -22.30 -23.36
N GLY A 181 1.52 -22.26 -23.64
CA GLY A 181 2.11 -22.87 -24.83
C GLY A 181 1.80 -22.09 -26.11
N GLU A 182 1.46 -20.82 -25.99
CA GLU A 182 1.15 -19.91 -27.11
C GLU A 182 2.41 -19.23 -27.68
N VAL A 183 3.59 -19.62 -27.19
CA VAL A 183 4.92 -19.09 -27.56
C VAL A 183 5.87 -20.24 -27.88
#